data_AF-A0A1C5J802-F1
#
_entry.id   AF-A0A1C5J802-F1
#
_cell.length_a   1.000
_cell.length_b   1.000
_cell.length_c   1.000
_cell.angle_alpha   90.00
_cell.angle_beta   90.00
_cell.angle_gamma   90.00
#
_symmetry.space_group_name_H-M   'P 1'
#
loop_
_entity.id
_entity.type
_entity.pdbx_description
1 polymer ?
#
loop_
_entity_poly.entity_id
_entity_poly.type
_entity_poly.pdbx_seq_one_letter_code
_entity_poly.pdbx_strand_id
1 'polypeptide(L)'
;MTSEESTRLSTTGITGPEPVSDIEPRVRLLLLGGFRLLHGGRAVVAPRGLQRSIALIGLRPGATRAQLAGLLWPEVSEERALSSLRTALWRLRRDPLCPMITAGDTVCLHPMVDLDVDELTRVAARVSQGGDPRPAAAVLAAARHDLLPGWYDDWVLVERERLRQLRLHLLDELARAHLRAGEHGEALQAALEAMAADPLRETPHRLVVETHLAEGNAYEALHAFSGYRDLLLRELQLEPSAAMCALINDVLAPIHAPA
;
A
#
# COMPACT_ATOMS: atom_id res chain seq x y z
N MET A 1 -73.87 -24.23 -2.93
CA MET A 1 -73.84 -23.99 -4.39
C MET A 1 -73.57 -22.52 -4.60
N THR A 2 -72.46 -22.24 -5.32
CA THR A 2 -72.20 -21.07 -6.19
C THR A 2 -72.31 -19.69 -5.55
N SER A 3 -71.18 -19.00 -5.28
CA SER A 3 -70.34 -18.27 -6.26
C SER A 3 -71.05 -17.02 -6.79
N GLU A 4 -70.60 -15.82 -6.41
CA GLU A 4 -69.74 -14.87 -7.19
C GLU A 4 -70.61 -13.60 -7.39
N GLU A 5 -70.18 -12.34 -7.41
CA GLU A 5 -68.93 -11.62 -7.69
C GLU A 5 -69.12 -10.21 -7.05
N SER A 6 -68.23 -9.69 -6.21
CA SER A 6 -67.05 -8.88 -6.54
C SER A 6 -67.26 -7.66 -7.45
N THR A 7 -67.08 -6.46 -6.90
CA THR A 7 -66.73 -5.24 -7.64
C THR A 7 -65.86 -4.31 -6.78
N ARG A 8 -64.55 -4.32 -7.12
CA ARG A 8 -63.59 -3.20 -7.25
C ARG A 8 -63.06 -2.38 -6.04
N LEU A 9 -61.74 -2.55 -5.88
CA LEU A 9 -60.62 -1.57 -5.94
C LEU A 9 -60.40 -0.49 -4.85
N SER A 10 -59.23 -0.64 -4.22
CA SER A 10 -58.18 0.35 -3.87
C SER A 10 -58.52 1.39 -2.78
N THR A 11 -57.67 1.60 -1.77
CA THR A 11 -56.32 2.16 -1.89
C THR A 11 -55.62 2.12 -0.53
N THR A 12 -54.29 2.16 -0.56
CA THR A 12 -53.34 2.68 0.46
C THR A 12 -52.45 1.61 1.11
N GLY A 13 -51.42 1.20 0.38
CA GLY A 13 -50.21 0.61 0.95
C GLY A 13 -49.15 1.70 1.12
N ILE A 14 -48.93 2.11 2.36
CA ILE A 14 -47.79 2.93 2.78
C ILE A 14 -46.54 2.04 2.63
N THR A 15 -45.58 2.46 1.81
CA THR A 15 -44.27 1.81 1.73
C THR A 15 -43.23 2.80 2.26
N GLY A 16 -42.59 2.45 3.37
CA GLY A 16 -41.54 3.24 3.99
C GLY A 16 -40.26 3.28 3.15
N PRO A 17 -39.31 4.18 3.48
CA PRO A 17 -38.05 4.27 2.75
C PRO A 17 -37.21 3.01 3.00
N GLU A 18 -36.82 2.34 1.91
CA GLU A 18 -35.84 1.26 1.90
C GLU A 18 -34.47 1.72 2.45
N PRO A 19 -33.68 0.81 3.04
CA PRO A 19 -32.39 1.15 3.64
C PRO A 19 -31.41 1.64 2.56
N VAL A 20 -30.73 2.74 2.87
CA VAL A 20 -29.67 3.34 2.06
C VAL A 20 -28.55 2.30 1.88
N SER A 21 -28.47 1.74 0.68
CA SER A 21 -27.31 0.96 0.22
C SER A 21 -26.04 1.76 0.43
N ASP A 22 -25.05 1.13 1.06
CA ASP A 22 -23.65 1.57 1.02
C ASP A 22 -23.31 2.00 -0.42
N ILE A 23 -22.90 3.26 -0.58
CA ILE A 23 -22.53 3.81 -1.89
C ILE A 23 -21.19 3.18 -2.25
N GLU A 24 -21.21 2.08 -2.99
CA GLU A 24 -20.00 1.58 -3.65
C GLU A 24 -19.33 2.75 -4.39
N PRO A 25 -18.01 2.96 -4.24
CA PRO A 25 -17.32 4.00 -4.98
C PRO A 25 -17.57 3.79 -6.46
N ARG A 26 -18.25 4.75 -7.09
CA ARG A 26 -18.63 4.65 -8.51
C ARG A 26 -17.42 4.50 -9.41
N VAL A 27 -16.23 4.91 -8.94
CA VAL A 27 -14.96 4.80 -9.66
C VAL A 27 -13.89 4.21 -8.74
N ARG A 28 -13.16 3.19 -9.22
CA ARG A 28 -11.97 2.65 -8.56
C ARG A 28 -10.76 2.77 -9.48
N LEU A 29 -9.67 3.31 -8.98
CA LEU A 29 -8.39 3.38 -9.66
C LEU A 29 -7.44 2.38 -9.01
N LEU A 30 -7.06 1.36 -9.77
CA LEU A 30 -6.09 0.37 -9.35
C LEU A 30 -4.76 0.68 -10.02
N LEU A 31 -3.72 0.90 -9.22
CA LEU A 31 -2.36 1.13 -9.69
C LEU A 31 -1.43 -0.03 -9.28
N LEU A 32 -1.79 -0.81 -8.27
CA LEU A 32 -1.05 -2.01 -7.85
C LEU A 32 -1.33 -3.16 -8.83
N GLY A 33 -0.26 -3.74 -9.37
CA GLY A 33 -0.34 -4.75 -10.42
C GLY A 33 -0.80 -4.21 -11.78
N GLY A 34 -0.76 -2.88 -11.97
CA GLY A 34 -0.97 -2.23 -13.27
C GLY A 34 -2.17 -1.28 -13.28
N PHE A 35 -2.18 -0.37 -14.26
CA PHE A 35 -3.24 0.64 -14.39
C PHE A 35 -4.57 -0.02 -14.78
N ARG A 36 -5.57 0.08 -13.90
CA ARG A 36 -6.98 -0.25 -14.23
C ARG A 36 -7.89 0.82 -13.65
N LEU A 37 -8.79 1.33 -14.48
CA LEU A 37 -9.87 2.22 -14.06
C LEU A 37 -11.18 1.45 -14.14
N LEU A 38 -11.90 1.36 -13.04
CA LEU A 38 -13.19 0.67 -12.95
C LEU A 38 -14.29 1.71 -12.71
N HIS A 39 -15.39 1.62 -13.43
CA HIS A 39 -16.61 2.39 -13.14
C HIS A 39 -17.79 1.45 -12.94
N GLY A 40 -18.40 1.45 -11.75
CA GLY A 40 -19.43 0.45 -11.38
C GLY A 40 -18.96 -0.99 -11.58
N GLY A 41 -17.71 -1.28 -11.19
CA GLY A 41 -17.09 -2.61 -11.34
C GLY A 41 -16.61 -2.98 -12.76
N ARG A 42 -16.93 -2.18 -13.79
CA ARG A 42 -16.54 -2.47 -15.18
C ARG A 42 -15.27 -1.71 -15.57
N ALA A 43 -14.32 -2.42 -16.20
CA ALA A 43 -13.10 -1.80 -16.69
C ALA A 43 -13.40 -0.77 -17.80
N VAL A 44 -12.84 0.43 -17.63
CA VAL A 44 -12.93 1.54 -18.58
C VAL A 44 -11.58 1.71 -19.26
N VAL A 45 -11.60 1.87 -20.59
CA VAL A 45 -10.39 2.12 -21.36
C VAL A 45 -10.07 3.61 -21.34
N ALA A 46 -9.11 4.00 -20.51
CA ALA A 46 -8.50 5.33 -20.58
C ALA A 46 -7.43 5.35 -21.70
N PRO A 47 -7.39 6.39 -22.57
CA PRO A 47 -6.32 6.55 -23.53
C PRO A 47 -4.95 6.53 -22.86
N ARG A 48 -3.97 5.80 -23.42
CA ARG A 48 -2.62 5.66 -22.83
C ARG A 48 -1.97 6.99 -22.46
N GLY A 49 -2.18 8.03 -23.27
CA GLY A 49 -1.65 9.38 -23.00
C GLY A 49 -2.26 10.06 -21.77
N LEU A 50 -3.45 9.65 -21.31
CA LEU A 50 -4.12 10.19 -20.12
C LEU A 50 -3.89 9.34 -18.87
N GLN A 51 -3.57 8.05 -19.02
CA GLN A 51 -3.31 7.14 -17.90
C GLN A 51 -2.21 7.69 -16.97
N ARG A 52 -1.13 8.24 -17.55
CA ARG A 52 -0.03 8.86 -16.78
C ARG A 52 -0.51 10.03 -15.93
N SER A 53 -1.31 10.92 -16.52
CA SER A 53 -1.87 12.05 -15.80
C SER A 53 -2.80 11.60 -14.67
N ILE A 54 -3.70 10.65 -14.93
CA ILE A 54 -4.62 10.11 -13.91
C ILE A 54 -3.85 9.50 -12.75
N ALA A 55 -2.88 8.62 -13.05
CA ALA A 55 -2.06 7.95 -12.04
C ALA A 55 -1.27 8.95 -11.19
N LEU A 56 -0.58 9.90 -11.82
CA LEU A 56 0.22 10.89 -11.10
C LEU A 56 -0.64 11.81 -10.23
N ILE A 57 -1.80 12.26 -10.74
CA ILE A 57 -2.75 13.08 -9.96
C ILE A 57 -3.25 12.31 -8.74
N GLY A 58 -3.53 11.01 -8.90
CA GLY A 58 -3.93 10.13 -7.79
C GLY A 58 -2.83 9.95 -6.76
N LEU A 59 -1.59 9.73 -7.19
CA LEU A 59 -0.45 9.49 -6.30
C LEU A 59 0.05 10.75 -5.58
N ARG A 60 -0.23 11.94 -6.11
CA ARG A 60 0.19 13.23 -5.53
C ARG A 60 -0.99 14.17 -5.31
N PRO A 61 -1.91 13.84 -4.38
CA PRO A 61 -3.04 14.69 -4.08
C PRO A 61 -2.55 16.07 -3.61
N GLY A 62 -3.03 17.14 -4.27
CA GLY A 62 -2.68 18.51 -3.93
C GLY A 62 -1.40 19.03 -4.60
N ALA A 63 -0.77 18.27 -5.49
CA ALA A 63 0.32 18.78 -6.32
C ALA A 63 -0.16 19.94 -7.22
N THR A 64 0.71 20.92 -7.44
CA THR A 64 0.42 22.04 -8.35
C THR A 64 0.47 21.59 -9.80
N ARG A 65 -0.17 22.36 -10.69
CA ARG A 65 -0.13 22.08 -12.13
C ARG A 65 1.29 22.14 -12.67
N ALA A 66 2.12 23.05 -12.19
CA ALA A 66 3.54 23.12 -12.57
C ALA A 66 4.30 21.85 -12.18
N GLN A 67 4.11 21.35 -10.94
CA GLN A 67 4.73 20.11 -10.48
C GLN A 67 4.30 18.90 -11.31
N LEU A 68 2.99 18.75 -11.56
CA LEU A 68 2.45 17.66 -12.36
C LEU A 68 2.97 17.71 -13.81
N ALA A 69 3.01 18.91 -14.41
CA ALA A 69 3.50 19.11 -15.76
C ALA A 69 4.99 18.73 -15.89
N GLY A 70 5.83 19.20 -14.97
CA GLY A 70 7.26 18.91 -14.99
C GLY A 70 7.59 17.43 -14.84
N LEU A 71 6.80 16.68 -14.05
CA LEU A 71 6.99 15.24 -13.89
C LEU A 71 6.51 14.42 -15.09
N LEU A 72 5.44 14.86 -15.76
CA LEU A 72 4.88 14.16 -16.92
C LEU A 72 5.67 14.42 -18.21
N TRP A 73 6.27 15.60 -18.34
CA TRP A 73 7.02 16.00 -19.52
C TRP A 73 8.33 16.71 -19.14
N PRO A 74 9.32 15.97 -18.59
CA PRO A 74 10.58 16.57 -18.13
C PRO A 74 11.44 17.12 -19.27
N GLU A 75 11.27 16.60 -20.49
CA GLU A 75 12.11 16.91 -21.65
C GLU A 75 11.73 18.19 -22.42
N VAL A 76 10.67 18.90 -22.00
CA VAL A 76 10.17 20.09 -22.72
C VAL A 76 10.18 21.31 -21.81
N SER A 77 10.11 22.51 -22.42
CA SER A 77 10.00 23.75 -21.63
C SER A 77 8.76 23.74 -20.73
N GLU A 78 8.85 24.44 -19.61
CA GLU A 78 7.75 24.54 -18.64
C GLU A 78 6.44 25.01 -19.30
N GLU A 79 6.48 25.99 -20.22
CA GLU A 79 5.26 26.45 -20.90
C GLU A 79 4.63 25.35 -21.76
N ARG A 80 5.45 24.53 -22.43
CA ARG A 80 4.98 23.40 -23.25
C ARG A 80 4.42 22.28 -22.37
N ALA A 81 5.06 21.98 -21.25
CA ALA A 81 4.59 21.00 -20.28
C ALA A 81 3.22 21.43 -19.70
N LEU A 82 3.09 22.70 -19.28
CA LEU A 82 1.84 23.27 -18.77
C LEU A 82 0.72 23.27 -19.82
N SER A 83 1.04 23.57 -21.08
CA SER A 83 0.08 23.51 -22.19
C SER A 83 -0.41 22.08 -22.45
N SER A 84 0.51 21.11 -22.40
CA SER A 84 0.22 19.68 -22.53
C SER A 84 -0.67 19.20 -21.38
N LEU A 85 -0.35 19.60 -20.14
CA LEU A 85 -1.18 19.32 -18.97
C LEU A 85 -2.58 19.92 -19.11
N ARG A 86 -2.69 21.18 -19.54
CA ARG A 86 -3.99 21.84 -19.74
C ARG A 86 -4.86 21.06 -20.73
N THR A 87 -4.26 20.57 -21.82
CA THR A 87 -4.94 19.74 -22.82
C THR A 87 -5.38 18.40 -22.23
N ALA A 88 -4.52 17.72 -21.47
CA ALA A 88 -4.84 16.46 -20.79
C ALA A 88 -5.99 16.63 -19.79
N LEU A 89 -5.92 17.65 -18.93
CA LEU A 89 -6.95 17.97 -17.95
C LEU A 89 -8.29 18.36 -18.60
N TRP A 90 -8.26 19.10 -19.72
CA TRP A 90 -9.47 19.41 -20.47
C TRP A 90 -10.15 18.16 -21.03
N ARG A 91 -9.36 17.20 -21.56
CA ARG A 91 -9.88 15.90 -22.02
C ARG A 91 -10.48 15.09 -20.88
N LEU A 92 -9.77 15.01 -19.74
CA LEU A 92 -10.23 14.30 -18.56
C LEU A 92 -11.53 14.88 -17.98
N ARG A 93 -11.68 16.21 -17.94
CA ARG A 93 -12.92 16.87 -17.48
C ARG A 93 -14.14 16.55 -18.35
N ARG A 94 -13.95 16.15 -19.61
CA ARG A 94 -15.06 15.75 -20.49
C ARG A 94 -15.42 14.27 -20.32
N ASP A 95 -14.60 13.50 -19.63
CA ASP A 95 -14.83 12.09 -19.36
C ASP A 95 -15.53 11.93 -18.00
N PRO A 96 -16.80 11.47 -17.95
CA PRO A 96 -17.51 11.30 -16.69
C PRO A 96 -16.93 10.16 -15.82
N LEU A 97 -16.01 9.36 -16.36
CA LEU A 97 -15.51 8.13 -15.74
C LEU A 97 -14.29 8.36 -14.82
N CYS A 98 -13.73 9.57 -14.78
CA CYS A 98 -12.64 9.94 -13.88
C CYS A 98 -12.82 11.37 -13.34
N PRO A 99 -13.75 11.58 -12.39
CA PRO A 99 -14.00 12.90 -11.83
C PRO A 99 -12.76 13.43 -11.09
N MET A 100 -12.47 14.71 -11.29
CA MET A 100 -11.34 15.41 -10.65
C MET A 100 -11.80 16.72 -10.06
N ILE A 101 -11.12 17.18 -9.02
CA ILE A 101 -11.31 18.50 -8.42
C ILE A 101 -10.09 19.35 -8.77
N THR A 102 -10.36 20.61 -9.13
CA THR A 102 -9.32 21.62 -9.28
C THR A 102 -9.58 22.75 -8.30
N ALA A 103 -8.64 22.96 -7.36
CA ALA A 103 -8.71 23.98 -6.33
C ALA A 103 -7.51 24.92 -6.50
N GLY A 104 -7.76 26.15 -6.97
CA GLY A 104 -6.69 27.08 -7.34
C GLY A 104 -5.79 26.47 -8.42
N ASP A 105 -4.50 26.36 -8.12
CA ASP A 105 -3.49 25.75 -9.00
C ASP A 105 -3.20 24.26 -8.70
N THR A 106 -4.00 23.62 -7.84
CA THR A 106 -3.85 22.20 -7.53
C THR A 106 -4.87 21.34 -8.25
N VAL A 107 -4.50 20.08 -8.51
CA VAL A 107 -5.38 19.09 -9.11
C VAL A 107 -5.36 17.83 -8.26
N CYS A 108 -6.53 17.28 -7.97
CA CYS A 108 -6.69 16.00 -7.28
C CYS A 108 -7.82 15.19 -7.91
N LEU A 109 -7.80 13.88 -7.67
CA LEU A 109 -8.94 13.03 -7.98
C LEU A 109 -10.12 13.41 -7.07
N HIS A 110 -11.34 13.25 -7.57
CA HIS A 110 -12.52 13.47 -6.75
C HIS A 110 -12.57 12.45 -5.60
N PRO A 111 -13.04 12.80 -4.38
CA PRO A 111 -13.12 11.87 -3.24
C PRO A 111 -13.98 10.61 -3.45
N MET A 112 -14.70 10.51 -4.56
CA MET A 112 -15.46 9.33 -4.95
C MET A 112 -14.62 8.30 -5.71
N VAL A 113 -13.39 8.65 -6.09
CA VAL A 113 -12.44 7.74 -6.71
C VAL A 113 -11.71 7.02 -5.59
N ASP A 114 -11.96 5.73 -5.45
CA ASP A 114 -11.23 4.85 -4.55
C ASP A 114 -9.91 4.43 -5.20
N LEU A 115 -8.79 4.86 -4.61
CA LEU A 115 -7.45 4.53 -5.07
C LEU A 115 -6.85 3.44 -4.19
N ASP A 116 -6.44 2.33 -4.78
CA ASP A 116 -5.95 1.15 -4.04
C ASP A 116 -4.72 1.40 -3.14
N VAL A 117 -3.91 2.42 -3.44
CA VAL A 117 -2.75 2.79 -2.61
C VAL A 117 -3.08 3.74 -1.44
N ASP A 118 -4.26 4.35 -1.43
CA ASP A 118 -4.64 5.31 -0.38
C ASP A 118 -4.75 4.62 0.97
N GLU A 119 -5.31 3.42 1.00
CA GLU A 119 -5.48 2.67 2.25
C GLU A 119 -4.13 2.29 2.86
N LEU A 120 -3.15 1.88 2.04
CA LEU A 120 -1.79 1.63 2.52
C LEU A 120 -1.18 2.88 3.14
N THR A 121 -1.34 4.03 2.48
CA THR A 121 -0.81 5.30 2.97
C THR A 121 -1.50 5.73 4.27
N ARG A 122 -2.83 5.58 4.38
CA ARG A 122 -3.61 5.89 5.59
C ARG A 122 -3.22 5.00 6.76
N VAL A 123 -3.12 3.69 6.55
CA VAL A 123 -2.73 2.75 7.61
C VAL A 123 -1.30 3.01 8.07
N ALA A 124 -0.36 3.22 7.15
CA ALA A 124 1.01 3.57 7.51
C ALA A 124 1.09 4.83 8.36
N ALA A 125 0.37 5.91 7.98
CA ALA A 125 0.34 7.14 8.76
C ALA A 125 -0.21 6.93 10.17
N ARG A 126 -1.26 6.12 10.33
CA ARG A 126 -1.84 5.78 11.64
C ARG A 126 -0.87 5.02 12.52
N VAL A 127 -0.18 4.02 11.96
CA VAL A 127 0.83 3.23 12.68
C VAL A 127 2.01 4.10 13.10
N SER A 128 2.51 4.97 12.23
CA SER A 128 3.58 5.91 12.57
C SER A 128 3.19 6.92 13.68
N GLN A 129 1.88 7.13 13.90
CA GLN A 129 1.36 7.94 15.00
C GLN A 129 1.10 7.13 16.29
N GLY A 130 1.58 5.87 16.36
CA GLY A 130 1.41 4.97 17.50
C GLY A 130 0.11 4.16 17.48
N GLY A 131 -0.60 4.13 16.36
CA GLY A 131 -1.78 3.28 16.18
C GLY A 131 -1.44 1.79 16.10
N ASP A 132 -2.43 0.95 16.35
CA ASP A 132 -2.30 -0.50 16.25
C ASP A 132 -1.97 -0.95 14.81
N PRO A 133 -0.88 -1.70 14.57
CA PRO A 133 -0.51 -2.19 13.24
C PRO A 133 -1.29 -3.42 12.79
N ARG A 134 -2.00 -4.14 13.68
CA ARG A 134 -2.70 -5.40 13.32
C ARG A 134 -3.69 -5.25 12.15
N PRO A 135 -4.47 -4.16 12.02
CA PRO A 135 -5.32 -3.94 10.84
C PRO A 135 -4.55 -3.83 9.51
N ALA A 136 -3.24 -3.59 9.54
CA ALA A 136 -2.42 -3.49 8.33
C ALA A 136 -2.30 -4.80 7.56
N ALA A 137 -2.51 -5.96 8.20
CA ALA A 137 -2.38 -7.27 7.55
C ALA A 137 -3.25 -7.39 6.27
N ALA A 138 -4.50 -6.91 6.32
CA ALA A 138 -5.41 -6.93 5.17
C ALA A 138 -4.92 -6.04 4.01
N VAL A 139 -4.36 -4.88 4.35
CA VAL A 139 -3.88 -3.90 3.37
C VAL A 139 -2.56 -4.34 2.75
N LEU A 140 -1.67 -4.94 3.55
CA LEU A 140 -0.41 -5.53 3.09
C LEU A 140 -0.66 -6.66 2.09
N ALA A 141 -1.68 -7.51 2.33
CA ALA A 141 -2.06 -8.55 1.40
C ALA A 141 -2.54 -7.98 0.04
N ALA A 142 -3.31 -6.90 0.05
CA ALA A 142 -3.73 -6.21 -1.17
C ALA A 142 -2.56 -5.50 -1.89
N ALA A 143 -1.61 -4.96 -1.12
CA ALA A 143 -0.44 -4.23 -1.60
C ALA A 143 0.79 -5.10 -1.95
N ARG A 144 0.60 -6.42 -2.16
CA ARG A 144 1.68 -7.33 -2.57
C ARG A 144 2.21 -7.07 -3.98
N HIS A 145 1.43 -6.42 -4.84
CA HIS A 145 1.80 -6.18 -6.23
C HIS A 145 2.53 -4.86 -6.40
N ASP A 146 3.50 -4.81 -7.32
CA ASP A 146 4.23 -3.58 -7.65
C ASP A 146 3.29 -2.50 -8.21
N LEU A 147 3.63 -1.24 -7.93
CA LEU A 147 2.95 -0.08 -8.53
C LEU A 147 3.26 0.00 -10.02
N LEU A 148 2.23 -0.03 -10.88
CA LEU A 148 2.31 0.22 -12.32
C LEU A 148 3.42 -0.54 -13.06
N PRO A 149 3.55 -1.87 -12.94
CA PRO A 149 4.59 -2.64 -13.63
C PRO A 149 4.66 -2.32 -15.13
N GLY A 150 5.89 -2.28 -15.67
CA GLY A 150 6.16 -1.92 -17.06
C GLY A 150 6.18 -0.41 -17.36
N TRP A 151 5.94 0.43 -16.36
CA TRP A 151 6.15 1.88 -16.47
C TRP A 151 7.53 2.25 -15.91
N TYR A 152 8.28 3.06 -16.67
CA TYR A 152 9.67 3.41 -16.36
C TYR A 152 9.89 4.92 -16.22
N ASP A 153 8.81 5.71 -16.20
CA ASP A 153 8.88 7.13 -15.91
C ASP A 153 9.47 7.35 -14.50
N ASP A 154 10.41 8.29 -14.34
CA ASP A 154 11.15 8.48 -13.07
C ASP A 154 10.25 8.69 -11.86
N TRP A 155 9.15 9.43 -12.04
CA TRP A 155 8.16 9.65 -10.98
C TRP A 155 7.51 8.34 -10.50
N VAL A 156 7.36 7.34 -11.38
CA VAL A 156 6.84 6.01 -10.99
C VAL A 156 7.85 5.28 -10.12
N LEU A 157 9.14 5.38 -10.44
CA LEU A 157 10.20 4.73 -9.67
C LEU A 157 10.28 5.32 -8.25
N VAL A 158 10.16 6.64 -8.12
CA VAL A 158 10.10 7.32 -6.82
C VAL A 158 8.87 6.88 -6.02
N GLU A 159 7.69 6.82 -6.63
CA GLU A 159 6.48 6.38 -5.94
C GLU A 159 6.50 4.89 -5.58
N ARG A 160 7.08 4.03 -6.42
CA ARG A 160 7.32 2.61 -6.10
C ARG A 160 8.18 2.47 -4.86
N GLU A 161 9.30 3.18 -4.81
CA GLU A 161 10.20 3.12 -3.67
C GLU A 161 9.52 3.66 -2.40
N ARG A 162 8.75 4.75 -2.51
CA ARG A 162 7.96 5.28 -1.39
C ARG A 162 6.98 4.23 -0.85
N LEU A 163 6.21 3.58 -1.71
CA LEU A 163 5.25 2.54 -1.29
C LEU A 163 5.95 1.30 -0.73
N ARG A 164 7.09 0.91 -1.30
CA ARG A 164 7.93 -0.19 -0.78
C ARG A 164 8.38 0.10 0.65
N GLN A 165 8.86 1.30 0.93
CA GLN A 165 9.28 1.71 2.27
C GLN A 165 8.11 1.71 3.28
N LEU A 166 6.93 2.20 2.88
CA LEU A 166 5.73 2.15 3.74
C LEU A 166 5.34 0.71 4.05
N ARG A 167 5.37 -0.18 3.06
CA ARG A 167 5.09 -1.61 3.23
C ARG A 167 6.09 -2.27 4.18
N LEU A 168 7.39 -2.02 4.02
CA LEU A 168 8.43 -2.55 4.91
C LEU A 168 8.25 -2.07 6.36
N HIS A 169 7.97 -0.78 6.55
CA HIS A 169 7.70 -0.24 7.88
C HIS A 169 6.50 -0.92 8.55
N LEU A 170 5.40 -1.10 7.81
CA LEU A 170 4.22 -1.77 8.32
C LEU A 170 4.47 -3.24 8.65
N LEU A 171 5.24 -3.97 7.84
CA LEU A 171 5.62 -5.36 8.14
C LEU A 171 6.48 -5.45 9.40
N ASP A 172 7.44 -4.54 9.59
CA ASP A 172 8.26 -4.48 10.80
C ASP A 172 7.40 -4.22 12.04
N GLU A 173 6.46 -3.26 11.98
CA GLU A 173 5.57 -2.94 13.10
C GLU A 173 4.57 -4.07 13.39
N LEU A 174 4.07 -4.74 12.36
CA LEU A 174 3.20 -5.89 12.49
C LEU A 174 3.94 -7.05 13.17
N ALA A 175 5.16 -7.36 12.73
CA ALA A 175 6.01 -8.37 13.35
C ALA A 175 6.30 -8.04 14.84
N ARG A 176 6.63 -6.78 15.15
CA ARG A 176 6.81 -6.32 16.55
C ARG A 176 5.56 -6.46 17.40
N ALA A 177 4.38 -6.24 16.82
CA ALA A 177 3.12 -6.38 17.54
C ALA A 177 2.81 -7.85 17.86
N HIS A 178 2.97 -8.74 16.88
CA HIS A 178 2.79 -10.18 17.06
C HIS A 178 3.79 -10.76 18.06
N LEU A 179 5.06 -10.37 17.97
CA LEU A 179 6.09 -10.80 18.93
C LEU A 179 5.73 -10.40 20.37
N ARG A 180 5.30 -9.15 20.60
CA ARG A 180 4.85 -8.68 21.92
C ARG A 180 3.61 -9.42 22.44
N ALA A 181 2.78 -9.95 21.53
CA ALA A 181 1.61 -10.74 21.87
C ALA A 181 1.92 -12.23 22.10
N GLY A 182 3.16 -12.69 21.86
CA GLY A 182 3.54 -14.10 21.91
C GLY A 182 3.06 -14.90 20.68
N GLU A 183 2.62 -14.22 19.62
CA GLU A 183 2.12 -14.80 18.38
C GLU A 183 3.29 -15.06 17.43
N HIS A 184 4.24 -15.91 17.84
CA HIS A 184 5.54 -16.06 17.20
C HIS A 184 5.46 -16.44 15.70
N GLY A 185 4.52 -17.31 15.31
CA GLY A 185 4.33 -17.70 13.91
C GLY A 185 3.96 -16.53 13.00
N GLU A 186 3.05 -15.66 13.45
CA GLU A 186 2.65 -14.46 12.71
C GLU A 186 3.78 -13.41 12.70
N ALA A 187 4.53 -13.31 13.80
CA ALA A 187 5.69 -12.42 13.88
C ALA A 187 6.76 -12.82 12.86
N LEU A 188 7.05 -14.12 12.77
CA LEU A 188 8.00 -14.69 11.82
C LEU A 188 7.52 -14.50 10.38
N GLN A 189 6.23 -14.74 10.10
CA GLN A 189 5.67 -14.55 8.76
C GLN A 189 5.83 -13.11 8.27
N ALA A 190 5.50 -12.12 9.11
CA ALA A 190 5.65 -10.71 8.75
C ALA A 190 7.12 -10.31 8.56
N ALA A 191 8.02 -10.79 9.42
CA ALA A 191 9.46 -10.51 9.31
C ALA A 191 10.07 -11.15 8.04
N LEU A 192 9.73 -12.40 7.73
CA LEU A 192 10.20 -13.07 6.51
C LEU A 192 9.69 -12.39 5.24
N GLU A 193 8.46 -11.88 5.25
CA GLU A 193 7.92 -11.11 4.12
C GLU A 193 8.68 -9.78 3.92
N ALA A 194 9.11 -9.13 5.01
CA ALA A 194 9.98 -7.96 4.93
C ALA A 194 11.39 -8.31 4.43
N MET A 195 11.98 -9.42 4.88
CA MET A 195 13.28 -9.91 4.38
C MET A 195 13.25 -10.22 2.88
N ALA A 196 12.17 -10.83 2.39
CA ALA A 196 12.02 -11.11 0.97
C ALA A 196 11.95 -9.82 0.13
N ALA A 197 11.39 -8.75 0.69
CA ALA A 197 11.25 -7.46 0.03
C ALA A 197 12.51 -6.57 0.14
N ASP A 198 13.31 -6.74 1.20
CA ASP A 198 14.59 -6.06 1.39
C ASP A 198 15.57 -6.95 2.19
N PRO A 199 16.34 -7.82 1.49
CA PRO A 199 17.23 -8.78 2.16
C PRO A 199 18.33 -8.16 3.02
N LEU A 200 18.72 -6.91 2.76
CA LEU A 200 19.79 -6.23 3.49
C LEU A 200 19.28 -5.40 4.67
N ARG A 201 17.96 -5.27 4.84
CA ARG A 201 17.37 -4.52 5.95
C ARG A 201 17.51 -5.31 7.26
N GLU A 202 18.27 -4.79 8.23
CA GLU A 202 18.53 -5.51 9.49
C GLU A 202 17.31 -5.76 10.37
N THR A 203 16.36 -4.82 10.39
CA THR A 203 15.21 -4.86 11.31
C THR A 203 14.44 -6.19 11.27
N PRO A 204 14.00 -6.69 10.09
CA PRO A 204 13.29 -7.95 10.04
C PRO A 204 14.17 -9.16 10.39
N HIS A 205 15.46 -9.19 10.02
CA HIS A 205 16.37 -10.24 10.50
C HIS A 205 16.47 -10.27 12.02
N ARG A 206 16.50 -9.10 12.64
CA ARG A 206 16.56 -8.98 14.10
C ARG A 206 15.28 -9.52 14.74
N LEU A 207 14.13 -9.23 14.15
CA LEU A 207 12.84 -9.75 14.60
C LEU A 207 12.74 -11.27 14.47
N VAL A 208 13.32 -11.88 13.43
CA VAL A 208 13.44 -13.35 13.32
C VAL A 208 14.24 -13.92 14.48
N VAL A 209 15.42 -13.35 14.77
CA VAL A 209 16.26 -13.77 15.90
C VAL A 209 15.51 -13.61 17.23
N GLU A 210 14.93 -12.44 17.50
CA GLU A 210 14.15 -12.18 18.72
C GLU A 210 12.97 -13.16 18.87
N THR A 211 12.30 -13.50 17.77
CA THR A 211 11.16 -14.44 17.77
C THR A 211 11.61 -15.85 18.14
N HIS A 212 12.69 -16.36 17.53
CA HIS A 212 13.22 -17.68 17.88
C HIS A 212 13.71 -17.75 19.34
N LEU A 213 14.30 -16.66 19.85
CA LEU A 213 14.69 -16.59 21.26
C LEU A 213 13.49 -16.61 22.19
N ALA A 214 12.41 -15.90 21.85
CA ALA A 214 11.15 -15.92 22.61
C ALA A 214 10.48 -17.30 22.62
N GLU A 215 10.67 -18.11 21.57
CA GLU A 215 10.24 -19.51 21.50
C GLU A 215 11.15 -20.47 22.28
N GLY A 216 12.33 -20.04 22.72
CA GLY A 216 13.36 -20.90 23.31
C GLY A 216 14.19 -21.68 22.28
N ASN A 217 14.08 -21.35 20.99
CA ASN A 217 14.79 -21.98 19.88
C ASN A 217 16.17 -21.33 19.64
N ALA A 218 17.09 -21.50 20.60
CA ALA A 218 18.43 -20.90 20.56
C ALA A 218 19.23 -21.25 19.29
N TYR A 219 19.11 -22.48 18.78
CA TYR A 219 19.77 -22.90 17.55
C TYR A 219 19.28 -22.12 16.33
N GLU A 220 17.96 -21.97 16.16
CA GLU A 220 17.39 -21.23 15.03
C GLU A 220 17.76 -19.74 15.07
N ALA A 221 17.79 -19.15 16.27
CA ALA A 221 18.26 -17.78 16.45
C ALA A 221 19.73 -17.59 16.01
N LEU A 222 20.63 -18.50 16.43
CA LEU A 222 22.04 -18.49 16.04
C LEU A 222 22.23 -18.71 14.54
N HIS A 223 21.43 -19.61 13.96
CA HIS A 223 21.46 -19.92 12.53
C HIS A 223 21.01 -18.71 11.70
N ALA A 224 19.89 -18.06 12.07
CA ALA A 224 19.39 -16.85 11.42
C ALA A 224 20.41 -15.69 11.50
N PHE A 225 21.00 -15.46 12.67
CA PHE A 225 22.06 -14.46 12.83
C PHE A 225 23.26 -14.74 11.92
N SER A 226 23.74 -15.98 11.89
CA SER A 226 24.90 -16.37 11.09
C SER A 226 24.62 -16.17 9.59
N GLY A 227 23.42 -16.58 9.12
CA GLY A 227 23.01 -16.35 7.74
C GLY A 227 22.95 -14.86 7.37
N TYR A 228 22.45 -14.00 8.25
CA TYR A 228 22.43 -12.55 8.00
C TYR A 228 23.84 -11.93 8.01
N ARG A 229 24.69 -12.33 8.95
CA ARG A 229 26.10 -11.88 8.98
C ARG A 229 26.83 -12.24 7.70
N ASP A 230 26.70 -13.48 7.25
CA ASP A 230 27.35 -13.96 6.04
C ASP A 230 26.85 -13.20 4.80
N LEU A 231 25.55 -12.86 4.75
CA LEU A 231 24.97 -12.01 3.71
C LEU A 231 25.59 -10.60 3.73
N LEU A 232 25.65 -9.92 4.88
CA LEU A 232 26.22 -8.58 4.99
C LEU A 232 27.71 -8.54 4.62
N LEU A 233 28.47 -9.54 5.07
CA LEU A 233 29.89 -9.65 4.73
C LEU A 233 30.09 -9.85 3.22
N ARG A 234 29.26 -10.69 2.59
CA ARG A 234 29.33 -10.94 1.15
C ARG A 234 28.95 -9.72 0.30
N GLU A 235 27.85 -9.05 0.63
CA GLU A 235 27.29 -7.99 -0.21
C GLU A 235 27.89 -6.61 0.10
N LEU A 236 28.19 -6.32 1.37
CA LEU A 236 28.57 -4.98 1.84
C LEU A 236 29.92 -4.94 2.56
N GLN A 237 30.53 -6.09 2.89
CA GLN A 237 31.74 -6.16 3.73
C GLN A 237 31.57 -5.50 5.10
N LEU A 238 30.36 -5.63 5.67
CA LEU A 238 29.99 -5.08 6.97
C LEU A 238 29.61 -6.19 7.95
N GLU A 239 29.75 -5.89 9.24
CA GLU A 239 29.23 -6.72 10.34
C GLU A 239 27.83 -6.25 10.75
N PRO A 240 27.00 -7.13 11.36
CA PRO A 240 25.73 -6.75 11.96
C PRO A 240 25.90 -5.67 13.03
N SER A 241 24.83 -4.91 13.28
CA SER A 241 24.88 -3.85 14.29
C SER A 241 25.09 -4.40 15.70
N ALA A 242 25.55 -3.53 16.61
CA ALA A 242 25.68 -3.87 18.03
C ALA A 242 24.36 -4.37 18.65
N ALA A 243 23.22 -3.84 18.20
CA ALA A 243 21.91 -4.27 18.68
C ALA A 243 21.58 -5.71 18.25
N MET A 244 21.95 -6.10 17.03
CA MET A 244 21.83 -7.48 16.58
C MET A 244 22.78 -8.40 17.36
N CYS A 245 24.05 -8.03 17.48
CA CYS A 245 25.05 -8.84 18.17
C CYS A 245 24.72 -9.08 19.65
N ALA A 246 24.12 -8.08 20.33
CA ALA A 246 23.68 -8.21 21.72
C ALA A 246 22.71 -9.38 21.94
N LEU A 247 21.80 -9.63 20.99
CA LEU A 247 20.83 -10.73 21.09
C LEU A 247 21.47 -12.11 21.18
N ILE A 248 22.61 -12.30 20.51
CA ILE A 248 23.29 -13.59 20.44
C ILE A 248 24.29 -13.76 21.58
N ASN A 249 24.91 -12.67 22.05
CA ASN A 249 25.83 -12.74 23.19
C ASN A 249 25.17 -13.34 24.44
N ASP A 250 23.90 -13.00 24.70
CA ASP A 250 23.14 -13.52 25.83
C ASP A 250 22.87 -15.04 25.72
N VAL A 251 22.80 -15.57 24.50
CA VAL A 251 22.60 -17.00 24.21
C VAL A 251 23.90 -17.78 24.36
N LEU A 252 25.01 -17.19 23.93
CA LEU A 252 26.33 -17.82 23.96
C LEU A 252 26.99 -17.79 25.35
N ALA A 253 26.66 -16.80 26.18
CA ALA A 253 27.17 -16.68 27.55
C ALA A 253 26.94 -17.94 28.41
N PRO A 254 25.75 -18.59 28.40
CA PRO A 254 25.55 -19.86 29.10
C PRO A 254 26.19 -21.09 28.42
N ILE A 255 26.68 -20.99 27.18
CA ILE A 255 27.23 -22.11 26.38
C ILE A 255 28.78 -22.17 26.47
N HIS A 256 29.42 -21.27 27.22
CA HIS A 256 30.85 -21.40 27.52
C HIS A 256 31.12 -22.72 28.26
N ALA A 257 31.79 -23.65 27.56
CA ALA A 257 32.21 -24.93 28.11
C ALA A 257 33.04 -24.72 29.39
N PRO A 258 32.93 -25.59 30.41
CA PRO A 258 33.81 -25.51 31.57
C PRO A 258 35.26 -25.62 31.11
N ALA A 259 36.08 -24.67 31.56
CA ALA A 259 37.53 -24.70 31.40
C ALA A 259 38.16 -25.85 32.22
#